data_AF-A0A0D6ATL7-F1
#
_entry.id   AF-A0A0D6ATL7-F1
#
_cell.length_a   1.000
_cell.length_b   1.000
_cell.length_c   1.000
_cell.angle_alpha   90.00
_cell.angle_beta   90.00
_cell.angle_gamma   90.00
#
_symmetry.space_group_name_H-M   'P 1'
#
loop_
_entity.id
_entity.type
_entity.pdbx_description
1 polymer ?
#
loop_
_entity_poly.entity_id
_entity_poly.type
_entity_poly.pdbx_seq_one_letter_code
_entity_poly.pdbx_strand_id
1 'polypeptide(L)'
;MPNIFSQIDFNSLKNNPDFKEDSVREVIILPLLKSLGYTENNIIRSKTLQHPFLKIGSKKRKINLIPDYLLKIENNYAWVLDAKAPNENIKEGEHIEQVYCYATHPEVRSLYFALSNGVEFSLFKTSGNDTPILYFSLDEFDYYYEQLSQFLSLNSFQLGKAFSYDEGDFFTQSRKDAKKDAKDFLVSQFDYLNRPLLSEITVKKRAAKRHFGVHGYFTKQAWNVVAEYIKNFSQPHDTILDPFGGSGVTAIEALMNNRKAVSIDINPLATFLVNSLIYPVNFDELNEAFNRIKSAYQKNEPNTPEDIKKALKKYPYPKDFKLPKGSDVDTIEKLFSNKQLAQLGFLKYLINKEKNKNIKDTLMLMFSGILTKVNLTYHNNSKRLAPGQGDTSIFRYYRYRIAPQPTDLDLMTYFELRLKKVISAKKEMEYFINENTISNAQIVKGTATDLSFISNESIDYIYTDLPYGKKIPYLDLSIMWNAWLDLEVTENDYNLEAIEGGEKQKSKDEYNELIAQSIKEMYRVLKFDRWLSFVFAHKDPEFWHLIIDTAESCGFEYKGAVAQKNGQTSFKKRQNPFTVLSGQLIINFCKVRTPKAIMKANLGMDIAEIVIQTIEGVIAKNDGATLE
;
A
#
# COMPACT_ATOMS: atom_id res chain seq x y z
N MET A 1 -22.47 -15.63 -15.51
CA MET A 1 -21.87 -15.54 -16.86
C MET A 1 -20.52 -16.24 -16.82
N PRO A 2 -20.03 -16.85 -17.91
CA PRO A 2 -18.65 -17.33 -17.94
C PRO A 2 -17.71 -16.14 -17.74
N ASN A 3 -16.71 -16.29 -16.85
CA ASN A 3 -15.69 -15.30 -16.60
C ASN A 3 -14.94 -15.03 -17.91
N ILE A 4 -15.26 -13.91 -18.56
CA ILE A 4 -14.82 -13.55 -19.92
C ILE A 4 -13.30 -13.38 -20.00
N PHE A 5 -12.62 -13.25 -18.85
CA PHE A 5 -11.18 -13.09 -18.74
C PHE A 5 -10.51 -14.24 -17.97
N SER A 6 -11.21 -15.36 -17.69
CA SER A 6 -10.68 -16.47 -16.88
C SER A 6 -9.42 -17.13 -17.45
N GLN A 7 -9.16 -16.98 -18.76
CA GLN A 7 -7.99 -17.52 -19.45
C GLN A 7 -6.86 -16.49 -19.63
N ILE A 8 -7.07 -15.25 -19.17
CA ILE A 8 -6.11 -14.15 -19.35
C ILE A 8 -5.24 -14.03 -18.10
N ASP A 9 -3.94 -14.20 -18.27
CA ASP A 9 -2.95 -13.83 -17.27
C ASP A 9 -2.60 -12.33 -17.41
N PHE A 10 -3.29 -11.50 -16.63
CA PHE A 10 -3.07 -10.05 -16.61
C PHE A 10 -1.65 -9.65 -16.17
N ASN A 11 -0.96 -10.49 -15.38
CA ASN A 11 0.43 -10.23 -14.98
C ASN A 11 1.40 -10.44 -16.14
N SER A 12 1.14 -11.44 -17.00
CA SER A 12 1.88 -11.63 -18.25
C SER A 12 1.66 -10.47 -19.22
N LEU A 13 0.41 -10.02 -19.41
CA LEU A 13 0.08 -8.89 -20.29
C LEU A 13 0.83 -7.61 -19.89
N LYS A 14 0.87 -7.30 -18.60
CA LYS A 14 1.51 -6.08 -18.08
C LYS A 14 3.02 -6.01 -18.33
N ASN A 15 3.67 -7.16 -18.50
CA ASN A 15 5.12 -7.26 -18.72
C ASN A 15 5.48 -7.62 -20.17
N ASN A 16 4.49 -7.79 -21.06
CA ASN A 16 4.70 -8.10 -22.46
C ASN A 16 4.87 -6.81 -23.28
N PRO A 17 6.07 -6.51 -23.82
CA PRO A 17 6.32 -5.30 -24.61
C PRO A 17 5.58 -5.27 -25.95
N ASP A 18 5.13 -6.42 -26.44
CA ASP A 18 4.40 -6.54 -27.71
C ASP A 18 2.88 -6.39 -27.52
N PHE A 19 2.38 -6.45 -26.28
CA PHE A 19 0.96 -6.22 -25.99
C PHE A 19 0.68 -4.71 -25.88
N LYS A 20 0.33 -4.12 -27.03
CA LYS A 20 0.12 -2.67 -27.19
C LYS A 20 -1.37 -2.33 -27.24
N GLU A 21 -1.67 -1.05 -27.47
CA GLU A 21 -3.03 -0.52 -27.55
C GLU A 21 -3.96 -1.32 -28.49
N ASP A 22 -3.47 -1.72 -29.68
CA ASP A 22 -4.24 -2.55 -30.61
C ASP A 22 -4.62 -3.91 -30.01
N SER A 23 -3.72 -4.53 -29.24
CA SER A 23 -4.00 -5.79 -28.55
C SER A 23 -5.03 -5.63 -27.42
N VAL A 24 -5.00 -4.50 -26.70
CA VAL A 24 -6.01 -4.16 -25.69
C VAL A 24 -7.39 -4.03 -26.32
N ARG A 25 -7.47 -3.37 -27.48
CA ARG A 25 -8.71 -3.22 -28.25
C ARG A 25 -9.35 -4.57 -28.57
N GLU A 26 -8.55 -5.52 -29.07
CA GLU A 26 -9.08 -6.81 -29.53
C GLU A 26 -9.33 -7.82 -28.41
N VAL A 27 -8.36 -7.99 -27.51
CA VAL A 27 -8.36 -9.08 -26.52
C VAL A 27 -9.18 -8.73 -25.28
N ILE A 28 -9.29 -7.44 -24.94
CA ILE A 28 -9.94 -7.00 -23.70
C ILE A 28 -11.24 -6.25 -23.98
N ILE A 29 -11.18 -5.18 -24.77
CA ILE A 29 -12.32 -4.27 -24.93
C ILE A 29 -13.47 -4.93 -25.68
N LEU A 30 -13.20 -5.68 -26.76
CA LEU A 30 -14.28 -6.33 -27.51
C LEU A 30 -15.07 -7.36 -26.69
N PRO A 31 -14.43 -8.29 -25.94
CA PRO A 31 -15.15 -9.17 -25.01
C PRO A 31 -15.95 -8.39 -23.96
N LEU A 32 -15.38 -7.33 -23.39
CA LEU A 32 -16.06 -6.47 -22.41
C LEU A 32 -17.32 -5.84 -23.00
N LEU A 33 -17.24 -5.21 -24.18
CA LEU A 33 -18.39 -4.58 -24.83
C LEU A 33 -19.48 -5.60 -25.18
N LYS A 34 -19.09 -6.80 -25.65
CA LYS A 34 -20.04 -7.89 -25.89
C LYS A 34 -20.76 -8.31 -24.61
N SER A 35 -20.04 -8.39 -23.48
CA SER A 35 -20.66 -8.72 -22.19
C SER A 35 -21.67 -7.67 -21.70
N LEU A 36 -21.51 -6.40 -22.11
CA LEU A 36 -22.46 -5.31 -21.82
C LEU A 36 -23.64 -5.25 -22.82
N GLY A 37 -23.68 -6.15 -23.79
CA GLY A 37 -24.75 -6.26 -24.79
C GLY A 37 -24.48 -5.50 -26.10
N TYR A 38 -23.33 -4.86 -26.27
CA TYR A 38 -23.01 -4.12 -27.50
C TYR A 38 -22.64 -5.07 -28.65
N THR A 39 -23.23 -4.83 -29.81
CA THR A 39 -22.93 -5.53 -31.07
C THR A 39 -22.28 -4.58 -32.08
N GLU A 40 -21.87 -5.08 -33.24
CA GLU A 40 -21.27 -4.25 -34.30
C GLU A 40 -22.17 -3.08 -34.74
N ASN A 41 -23.50 -3.24 -34.66
CA ASN A 41 -24.45 -2.18 -34.97
C ASN A 41 -24.39 -1.00 -33.98
N ASN A 42 -23.94 -1.26 -32.75
CA ASN A 42 -23.87 -0.29 -31.67
C ASN A 42 -22.47 0.31 -31.49
N ILE A 43 -21.45 -0.26 -32.13
CA ILE A 43 -20.04 0.11 -31.92
C ILE A 43 -19.54 0.85 -33.15
N ILE A 44 -19.26 2.14 -33.00
CA ILE A 44 -18.61 2.94 -34.04
C ILE A 44 -17.13 3.09 -33.68
N ARG A 45 -16.25 2.61 -34.57
CA ARG A 45 -14.80 2.68 -34.37
C ARG A 45 -14.19 3.85 -35.11
N SER A 46 -13.22 4.51 -34.49
CA SER A 46 -12.30 5.47 -35.13
C SER A 46 -12.99 6.55 -35.99
N LYS A 47 -14.15 7.05 -35.54
CA LYS A 47 -14.88 8.10 -36.26
C LYS A 47 -14.19 9.45 -36.09
N THR A 48 -13.80 10.09 -37.18
CA THR A 48 -13.26 11.45 -37.14
C THR A 48 -14.34 12.47 -36.77
N LEU A 49 -14.16 13.13 -35.64
CA LEU A 49 -14.97 14.26 -35.16
C LEU A 49 -14.27 15.58 -35.51
N GLN A 50 -14.99 16.50 -36.15
CA GLN A 50 -14.48 17.83 -36.52
C GLN A 50 -15.22 18.92 -35.76
N HIS A 51 -14.48 19.78 -35.07
CA HIS A 51 -15.08 20.94 -34.42
C HIS A 51 -15.57 21.97 -35.46
N PRO A 52 -16.87 22.32 -35.46
CA PRO A 52 -17.43 23.19 -36.48
C PRO A 52 -16.99 24.67 -36.35
N PHE A 53 -16.60 25.13 -35.14
CA PHE A 53 -16.42 26.56 -34.85
C PHE A 53 -15.16 26.90 -34.02
N LEU A 54 -13.99 26.34 -34.34
CA LEU A 54 -12.74 26.72 -33.65
C LEU A 54 -11.87 27.66 -34.50
N LYS A 55 -11.65 28.88 -34.03
CA LYS A 55 -10.80 29.89 -34.69
C LYS A 55 -9.79 30.43 -33.68
N ILE A 56 -8.50 30.22 -33.93
CA ILE A 56 -7.40 30.78 -33.12
C ILE A 56 -6.82 31.96 -33.92
N GLY A 57 -7.13 33.19 -33.52
CA GLY A 57 -6.77 34.39 -34.28
C GLY A 57 -7.53 34.47 -35.62
N SER A 58 -6.82 34.76 -36.72
CA SER A 58 -7.42 34.93 -38.06
C SER A 58 -7.48 33.64 -38.90
N LYS A 59 -6.79 32.56 -38.50
CA LYS A 59 -6.73 31.29 -39.25
C LYS A 59 -7.68 30.25 -38.65
N LYS A 60 -8.54 29.65 -39.48
CA LYS A 60 -9.27 28.43 -39.12
C LYS A 60 -8.28 27.27 -39.07
N ARG A 61 -8.14 26.61 -37.92
CA ARG A 61 -7.41 25.34 -37.78
C ARG A 61 -8.44 24.22 -37.64
N LYS A 62 -8.33 23.18 -38.47
CA LYS A 62 -9.13 21.97 -38.32
C LYS A 62 -8.50 21.13 -37.21
N ILE A 63 -9.25 20.90 -36.13
CA ILE A 63 -8.89 19.91 -35.11
C ILE A 63 -9.72 18.67 -35.39
N ASN A 64 -9.05 17.56 -35.66
CA ASN A 64 -9.65 16.25 -35.86
C ASN A 64 -9.44 15.44 -34.58
N LEU A 65 -10.53 14.95 -34.01
CA LEU A 65 -10.54 14.09 -32.82
C LEU A 65 -11.01 12.69 -33.26
N ILE A 66 -10.31 11.63 -32.82
CA ILE A 66 -10.61 10.26 -33.23
C ILE A 66 -10.67 9.39 -31.96
N PRO A 67 -11.85 9.16 -31.38
CA PRO A 67 -12.04 8.16 -30.34
C PRO A 67 -11.92 6.75 -30.90
N ASP A 68 -11.39 5.82 -30.09
CA ASP A 68 -11.35 4.40 -30.48
C ASP A 68 -12.76 3.80 -30.63
N TYR A 69 -13.63 4.04 -29.64
CA TYR A 69 -14.98 3.51 -29.63
C TYR A 69 -16.00 4.59 -29.23
N LEU A 70 -16.99 4.77 -30.09
CA LEU A 70 -18.22 5.50 -29.81
C LEU A 70 -19.38 4.50 -29.74
N LEU A 71 -20.01 4.42 -28.57
CA LEU A 71 -21.04 3.44 -28.29
C LEU A 71 -22.42 4.08 -28.46
N LYS A 72 -23.24 3.47 -29.32
CA LYS A 72 -24.57 3.95 -29.66
C LYS A 72 -25.68 3.10 -29.06
N ILE A 73 -26.69 3.81 -28.58
CA ILE A 73 -27.99 3.23 -28.23
C ILE A 73 -29.01 3.92 -29.11
N GLU A 74 -29.68 3.11 -29.94
CA GLU A 74 -30.53 3.59 -31.04
C GLU A 74 -29.76 4.59 -31.93
N ASN A 75 -30.20 5.85 -31.99
CA ASN A 75 -29.60 6.88 -32.83
C ASN A 75 -28.63 7.82 -32.08
N ASN A 76 -28.49 7.67 -30.76
CA ASN A 76 -27.70 8.57 -29.92
C ASN A 76 -26.40 7.92 -29.43
N TYR A 77 -25.35 8.74 -29.27
CA TYR A 77 -24.11 8.30 -28.64
C TYR A 77 -24.27 8.27 -27.12
N ALA A 78 -24.18 7.08 -26.53
CA ALA A 78 -24.40 6.86 -25.11
C ALA A 78 -23.14 7.14 -24.28
N TRP A 79 -21.98 6.65 -24.75
CA TRP A 79 -20.68 6.85 -24.10
C TRP A 79 -19.50 6.62 -25.05
N VAL A 80 -18.32 7.05 -24.62
CA VAL A 80 -17.05 6.91 -25.36
C VAL A 80 -16.10 6.00 -24.58
N LEU A 81 -15.34 5.16 -25.29
CA LEU A 81 -14.28 4.33 -24.71
C LEU A 81 -13.00 4.49 -25.54
N ASP A 82 -11.88 4.73 -24.86
CA ASP A 82 -10.56 4.80 -25.47
C ASP A 82 -9.63 3.73 -24.89
N ALA A 83 -8.87 3.06 -25.75
CA ALA A 83 -7.88 2.07 -25.34
C ALA A 83 -6.53 2.76 -25.16
N LYS A 84 -5.75 2.29 -24.18
CA LYS A 84 -4.35 2.69 -24.01
C LYS A 84 -3.47 1.46 -23.87
N ALA A 85 -2.16 1.62 -23.99
CA ALA A 85 -1.22 0.54 -23.70
C ALA A 85 -1.19 0.21 -22.19
N PRO A 86 -0.89 -1.04 -21.77
CA PRO A 86 -0.92 -1.50 -20.37
C PRO A 86 -0.12 -0.70 -19.34
N ASN A 87 0.84 0.10 -19.80
CA ASN A 87 1.70 0.94 -18.96
C ASN A 87 1.21 2.39 -18.82
N GLU A 88 0.18 2.79 -19.57
CA GLU A 88 -0.37 4.15 -19.54
C GLU A 88 -1.30 4.36 -18.35
N ASN A 89 -1.26 5.57 -17.80
CA ASN A 89 -2.12 5.97 -16.68
C ASN A 89 -3.50 6.38 -17.21
N ILE A 90 -4.55 5.75 -16.69
CA ILE A 90 -5.95 6.02 -17.05
C ILE A 90 -6.77 6.62 -15.90
N LYS A 91 -6.10 7.04 -14.81
CA LYS A 91 -6.70 7.58 -13.58
C LYS A 91 -6.50 9.09 -13.44
N GLU A 92 -5.41 9.64 -13.96
CA GLU A 92 -5.13 11.08 -14.00
C GLU A 92 -4.32 11.45 -15.26
N GLY A 93 -4.47 12.69 -15.74
CA GLY A 93 -3.61 13.29 -16.77
C GLY A 93 -4.24 13.46 -18.15
N GLU A 94 -3.38 13.71 -19.14
CA GLU A 94 -3.75 14.17 -20.50
C GLU A 94 -4.68 13.19 -21.25
N HIS A 95 -4.57 11.88 -20.98
CA HIS A 95 -5.45 10.89 -21.60
C HIS A 95 -6.92 11.07 -21.21
N ILE A 96 -7.20 11.48 -19.96
CA ILE A 96 -8.57 11.74 -19.51
C ILE A 96 -9.10 12.99 -20.20
N GLU A 97 -8.31 14.06 -20.24
CA GLU A 97 -8.65 15.30 -20.94
C GLU A 97 -8.96 15.04 -22.42
N GLN A 98 -8.18 14.17 -23.06
CA GLN A 98 -8.39 13.74 -24.44
C GLN A 98 -9.75 13.08 -24.63
N VAL A 99 -10.08 12.07 -23.82
CA VAL A 99 -11.33 11.31 -23.96
C VAL A 99 -12.55 12.14 -23.52
N TYR A 100 -12.38 13.01 -22.54
CA TYR A 100 -13.38 14.01 -22.16
C TYR A 100 -13.72 14.96 -23.32
N CYS A 101 -12.72 15.38 -24.11
CA CYS A 101 -12.96 16.18 -25.31
C CYS A 101 -13.80 15.41 -26.36
N TYR A 102 -13.62 14.08 -26.46
CA TYR A 102 -14.46 13.25 -27.34
C TYR A 102 -15.90 13.20 -26.83
N ALA A 103 -16.09 12.98 -25.53
CA ALA A 103 -17.39 12.87 -24.89
C ALA A 103 -18.22 14.16 -24.97
N THR A 104 -17.57 15.32 -24.78
CA THR A 104 -18.19 16.65 -24.84
C THR A 104 -18.36 17.20 -26.26
N HIS A 105 -17.82 16.53 -27.28
CA HIS A 105 -17.92 16.98 -28.66
C HIS A 105 -19.40 17.20 -29.04
N PRO A 106 -19.76 18.31 -29.73
CA PRO A 106 -21.16 18.64 -30.03
C PRO A 106 -21.96 17.55 -30.77
N GLU A 107 -21.27 16.70 -31.53
CA GLU A 107 -21.86 15.55 -32.24
C GLU A 107 -22.07 14.31 -31.35
N VAL A 108 -21.31 14.18 -30.25
CA VAL A 108 -21.34 13.02 -29.35
C VAL A 108 -22.20 13.31 -28.14
N ARG A 109 -21.84 14.32 -27.33
CA ARG A 109 -22.53 14.74 -26.10
C ARG A 109 -22.92 13.57 -25.20
N SER A 110 -21.98 12.69 -24.91
CA SER A 110 -22.23 11.53 -24.06
C SER A 110 -22.22 11.89 -22.58
N LEU A 111 -22.99 11.14 -21.79
CA LEU A 111 -23.04 11.30 -20.33
C LEU A 111 -21.82 10.69 -19.65
N TYR A 112 -21.30 9.61 -20.22
CA TYR A 112 -20.15 8.87 -19.70
C TYR A 112 -19.03 8.79 -20.72
N PHE A 113 -17.82 8.60 -20.20
CA PHE A 113 -16.66 8.22 -20.98
C PHE A 113 -15.74 7.34 -20.14
N ALA A 114 -14.98 6.47 -20.79
CA ALA A 114 -14.16 5.48 -20.13
C ALA A 114 -12.82 5.30 -20.83
N LEU A 115 -11.85 4.80 -20.08
CA LEU A 115 -10.55 4.40 -20.57
C LEU A 115 -10.24 2.97 -20.08
N SER A 116 -9.54 2.22 -20.92
CA SER A 116 -9.02 0.90 -20.54
C SER A 116 -7.62 0.73 -21.07
N ASN A 117 -6.67 0.42 -20.19
CA ASN A 117 -5.30 0.07 -20.60
C ASN A 117 -5.11 -1.45 -20.73
N GLY A 118 -6.18 -2.24 -20.58
CA GLY A 118 -6.14 -3.70 -20.65
C GLY A 118 -5.75 -4.39 -19.34
N VAL A 119 -5.33 -3.63 -18.33
CA VAL A 119 -5.10 -4.10 -16.95
C VAL A 119 -6.12 -3.49 -15.99
N GLU A 120 -6.49 -2.24 -16.22
CA GLU A 120 -7.41 -1.45 -15.40
C GLU A 120 -8.48 -0.84 -16.30
N PHE A 121 -9.63 -0.53 -15.71
CA PHE A 121 -10.75 0.14 -16.37
C PHE A 121 -11.18 1.35 -15.54
N SER A 122 -11.31 2.52 -16.15
CA SER A 122 -11.80 3.74 -15.50
C SER A 122 -13.01 4.31 -16.23
N LEU A 123 -14.06 4.64 -15.49
CA LEU A 123 -15.31 5.21 -15.97
C LEU A 123 -15.53 6.57 -15.31
N PHE A 124 -15.90 7.57 -16.12
CA PHE A 124 -16.12 8.95 -15.69
C PHE A 124 -17.48 9.44 -16.16
N LYS A 125 -18.00 10.46 -15.46
CA LYS A 125 -19.20 11.20 -15.85
C LYS A 125 -18.78 12.54 -16.45
N THR A 126 -19.32 12.91 -17.60
CA THR A 126 -18.98 14.16 -18.31
C THR A 126 -19.33 15.42 -17.50
N SER A 127 -20.26 15.31 -16.56
CA SER A 127 -20.64 16.41 -15.66
C SER A 127 -19.91 16.39 -14.31
N GLY A 128 -19.04 15.40 -14.07
CA GLY A 128 -18.34 15.20 -12.79
C GLY A 128 -17.02 15.95 -12.73
N ASN A 129 -16.36 15.85 -11.57
CA ASN A 129 -14.96 16.26 -11.42
C ASN A 129 -14.06 15.23 -12.12
N ASP A 130 -12.78 15.52 -12.34
CA ASP A 130 -11.80 14.65 -13.03
C ASP A 130 -11.47 13.32 -12.28
N THR A 131 -12.40 12.85 -11.44
CA THR A 131 -12.32 11.61 -10.68
C THR A 131 -13.24 10.54 -11.31
N PRO A 132 -12.78 9.29 -11.42
CA PRO A 132 -13.62 8.24 -11.98
C PRO A 132 -14.79 7.93 -11.03
N ILE A 133 -15.96 7.61 -11.59
CA ILE A 133 -17.11 7.10 -10.85
C ILE A 133 -17.00 5.60 -10.58
N LEU A 134 -16.23 4.88 -11.41
CA LEU A 134 -15.91 3.47 -11.22
C LEU A 134 -14.51 3.20 -11.77
N TYR A 135 -13.63 2.60 -10.96
CA TYR A 135 -12.29 2.20 -11.37
C TYR A 135 -11.89 0.92 -10.64
N PHE A 136 -11.43 -0.05 -11.41
CA PHE A 136 -11.07 -1.37 -10.92
C PHE A 136 -10.03 -2.03 -11.84
N SER A 137 -9.38 -3.07 -11.31
CA SER A 137 -8.45 -3.91 -12.04
C SER A 137 -9.23 -5.04 -12.75
N LEU A 138 -8.93 -5.30 -14.02
CA LEU A 138 -9.71 -6.21 -14.87
C LEU A 138 -9.61 -7.68 -14.46
N ASP A 139 -8.62 -8.05 -13.67
CA ASP A 139 -8.54 -9.34 -12.96
C ASP A 139 -9.68 -9.53 -11.93
N GLU A 140 -10.36 -8.46 -11.55
CA GLU A 140 -11.52 -8.45 -10.63
C GLU A 140 -12.83 -8.13 -11.34
N PHE A 141 -12.86 -8.16 -12.67
CA PHE A 141 -14.01 -7.75 -13.49
C PHE A 141 -15.33 -8.37 -13.05
N ASP A 142 -15.34 -9.67 -12.73
CA ASP A 142 -16.56 -10.38 -12.32
C ASP A 142 -17.23 -9.72 -11.11
N TYR A 143 -16.44 -9.16 -10.19
CA TYR A 143 -16.95 -8.47 -9.00
C TYR A 143 -17.64 -7.14 -9.36
N TYR A 144 -17.06 -6.38 -10.30
CA TYR A 144 -17.55 -5.06 -10.69
C TYR A 144 -18.55 -5.08 -11.85
N TYR A 145 -18.79 -6.24 -12.47
CA TYR A 145 -19.63 -6.36 -13.65
C TYR A 145 -21.05 -5.82 -13.45
N GLU A 146 -21.70 -6.14 -12.32
CA GLU A 146 -23.04 -5.64 -12.03
C GLU A 146 -23.08 -4.11 -11.95
N GLN A 147 -22.12 -3.50 -11.25
CA GLN A 147 -22.00 -2.05 -11.15
C GLN A 147 -21.71 -1.41 -12.51
N LEU A 148 -20.78 -1.98 -13.28
CA LEU A 148 -20.45 -1.51 -14.62
C LEU A 148 -21.67 -1.58 -15.55
N SER A 149 -22.43 -2.68 -15.48
CA SER A 149 -23.64 -2.91 -16.27
C SER A 149 -24.76 -1.91 -15.93
N GLN A 150 -24.89 -1.51 -14.66
CA GLN A 150 -25.84 -0.46 -14.25
C GLN A 150 -25.54 0.90 -14.89
N PHE A 151 -24.28 1.20 -15.20
CA PHE A 151 -23.93 2.44 -15.89
C PHE A 151 -23.97 2.31 -17.41
N LEU A 152 -23.41 1.22 -17.95
CA LEU A 152 -23.03 1.15 -19.35
C LEU A 152 -23.82 0.14 -20.20
N SER A 153 -24.66 -0.72 -19.61
CA SER A 153 -25.44 -1.69 -20.41
C SER A 153 -26.46 -0.99 -21.32
N LEU A 154 -26.94 -1.69 -22.34
CA LEU A 154 -27.99 -1.15 -23.22
C LEU A 154 -29.25 -0.72 -22.44
N ASN A 155 -29.56 -1.40 -21.33
CA ASN A 155 -30.77 -1.17 -20.54
C ASN A 155 -30.62 -0.05 -19.51
N SER A 156 -29.40 0.44 -19.23
CA SER A 156 -29.18 1.51 -18.24
C SER A 156 -29.62 2.89 -18.74
N PHE A 157 -29.64 3.09 -20.06
CA PHE A 157 -30.01 4.37 -20.68
C PHE A 157 -31.51 4.39 -21.00
N GLN A 158 -32.37 4.54 -19.98
CA GLN A 158 -33.81 4.72 -20.17
C GLN A 158 -34.17 6.19 -20.47
N LEU A 159 -34.98 6.42 -21.51
CA LEU A 159 -35.54 7.71 -21.90
C LEU A 159 -36.39 8.34 -20.77
N GLY A 160 -36.07 9.57 -20.37
CA GLY A 160 -37.06 10.49 -19.77
C GLY A 160 -37.19 10.55 -18.25
N LYS A 161 -36.21 10.09 -17.45
CA LYS A 161 -36.14 10.46 -16.02
C LYS A 161 -34.86 11.23 -15.73
N ALA A 162 -35.03 12.48 -15.28
CA ALA A 162 -34.01 13.15 -14.49
C ALA A 162 -33.82 12.33 -13.21
N PHE A 163 -32.77 11.50 -13.17
CA PHE A 163 -32.42 10.79 -11.95
C PHE A 163 -31.66 11.75 -11.04
N SER A 164 -32.28 12.08 -9.90
CA SER A 164 -31.55 12.52 -8.72
C SER A 164 -30.65 11.36 -8.29
N TYR A 165 -29.36 11.48 -8.56
CA TYR A 165 -28.36 10.67 -7.87
C TYR A 165 -28.22 11.31 -6.51
N ASP A 166 -28.95 10.82 -5.51
CA ASP A 166 -28.60 11.13 -4.12
C ASP A 166 -27.20 10.54 -3.90
N GLU A 167 -26.22 11.38 -3.56
CA GLU A 167 -24.85 10.97 -3.19
C GLU A 167 -24.79 10.25 -1.83
N GLY A 168 -25.89 9.59 -1.42
CA GLY A 168 -26.06 8.94 -0.13
C GLY A 168 -25.98 7.42 -0.20
N ASP A 169 -24.87 6.88 0.31
CA ASP A 169 -24.76 5.56 0.96
C ASP A 169 -25.41 4.35 0.24
N PHE A 170 -25.03 4.12 -1.02
CA PHE A 170 -25.52 3.04 -1.90
C PHE A 170 -25.23 1.59 -1.43
N PHE A 171 -24.47 1.39 -0.36
CA PHE A 171 -24.12 0.04 0.15
C PHE A 171 -25.17 -0.56 1.11
N THR A 172 -26.18 0.20 1.54
CA THR A 172 -27.15 -0.28 2.54
C THR A 172 -28.44 -0.84 1.94
N GLN A 173 -28.81 -0.45 0.71
CA GLN A 173 -30.09 -0.87 0.10
C GLN A 173 -30.07 -2.25 -0.59
N SER A 174 -28.91 -2.80 -0.99
CA SER A 174 -28.86 -4.15 -1.60
C SER A 174 -29.06 -5.31 -0.59
N ARG A 175 -29.13 -5.02 0.72
CA ARG A 175 -29.24 -6.06 1.76
C ARG A 175 -30.65 -6.61 1.99
N LYS A 176 -31.71 -5.95 1.51
CA LYS A 176 -33.10 -6.34 1.86
C LYS A 176 -33.83 -7.17 0.79
N ASP A 177 -33.51 -6.99 -0.49
CA ASP A 177 -34.23 -7.69 -1.57
C ASP A 177 -33.47 -8.89 -2.18
N ALA A 178 -32.18 -9.05 -1.87
CA ALA A 178 -31.34 -10.12 -2.42
C ALA A 178 -31.47 -11.49 -1.70
N LYS A 179 -32.32 -11.61 -0.67
CA LYS A 179 -32.35 -12.81 0.20
C LYS A 179 -33.27 -13.94 -0.25
N LYS A 180 -34.03 -13.82 -1.35
CA LYS A 180 -35.00 -14.85 -1.72
C LYS A 180 -34.79 -15.51 -3.09
N ASP A 181 -34.23 -14.79 -4.06
CA ASP A 181 -34.13 -15.30 -5.45
C ASP A 181 -32.69 -15.56 -5.94
N ALA A 182 -31.68 -15.34 -5.09
CA ALA A 182 -30.26 -15.54 -5.42
C ALA A 182 -29.73 -16.96 -5.13
N LYS A 183 -30.60 -17.91 -4.76
CA LYS A 183 -30.16 -19.23 -4.29
C LYS A 183 -29.77 -20.21 -5.41
N ASP A 184 -30.15 -19.94 -6.66
CA ASP A 184 -29.99 -20.89 -7.78
C ASP A 184 -29.27 -20.34 -9.04
N PHE A 185 -28.60 -19.17 -9.02
CA PHE A 185 -28.03 -18.60 -10.27
C PHE A 185 -26.61 -17.99 -10.23
N LEU A 186 -25.78 -18.28 -9.22
CA LEU A 186 -24.41 -17.73 -9.15
C LEU A 186 -23.39 -18.75 -8.64
N VAL A 187 -22.68 -19.42 -9.55
CA VAL A 187 -21.39 -20.07 -9.24
C VAL A 187 -20.44 -19.98 -10.44
N SER A 188 -19.66 -18.90 -10.51
CA SER A 188 -18.20 -19.06 -10.49
C SER A 188 -17.74 -18.57 -9.12
N GLN A 189 -18.05 -19.34 -8.06
CA GLN A 189 -17.67 -18.98 -6.71
C GLN A 189 -16.14 -18.94 -6.64
N PHE A 190 -15.59 -17.82 -6.17
CA PHE A 190 -14.20 -17.74 -5.80
C PHE A 190 -13.91 -18.83 -4.76
N ASP A 191 -13.18 -19.86 -5.17
CA ASP A 191 -12.82 -20.98 -4.31
C ASP A 191 -11.69 -20.55 -3.39
N TYR A 192 -12.04 -20.11 -2.19
CA TYR A 192 -11.08 -19.71 -1.17
C TYR A 192 -10.15 -20.85 -0.74
N LEU A 193 -10.59 -22.11 -0.82
CA LEU A 193 -9.81 -23.26 -0.36
C LEU A 193 -8.72 -23.63 -1.37
N ASN A 194 -9.09 -23.73 -2.65
CA ASN A 194 -8.22 -24.26 -3.70
C ASN A 194 -7.56 -23.15 -4.54
N ARG A 195 -6.94 -22.17 -3.88
CA ARG A 195 -6.15 -21.13 -4.54
C ARG A 195 -4.74 -21.64 -4.88
N PRO A 196 -4.22 -21.38 -6.10
CA PRO A 196 -2.86 -21.77 -6.44
C PRO A 196 -1.84 -20.91 -5.66
N LEU A 197 -0.68 -21.49 -5.36
CA LEU A 197 0.47 -20.70 -4.94
C LEU A 197 0.95 -19.84 -6.10
N LEU A 198 1.29 -18.59 -5.79
CA LEU A 198 1.83 -17.67 -6.79
C LEU A 198 3.25 -18.07 -7.18
N SER A 199 3.63 -17.78 -8.43
CA SER A 199 5.03 -17.81 -8.85
C SER A 199 5.78 -16.59 -8.31
N GLU A 200 7.10 -16.59 -8.45
CA GLU A 200 7.92 -15.41 -8.12
C GLU A 200 7.44 -14.16 -8.89
N ILE A 201 7.22 -13.07 -8.16
CA ILE A 201 6.69 -11.82 -8.71
C ILE A 201 7.85 -10.84 -8.89
N THR A 202 7.95 -10.21 -10.06
CA THR A 202 8.98 -9.19 -10.29
C THR A 202 8.71 -7.96 -9.42
N VAL A 203 9.69 -7.58 -8.59
CA VAL A 203 9.53 -6.52 -7.58
C VAL A 203 9.61 -5.12 -8.18
N LYS A 204 8.63 -4.27 -7.85
CA LYS A 204 8.53 -2.86 -8.28
C LYS A 204 8.67 -1.88 -7.09
N LYS A 205 9.67 -2.10 -6.23
CA LYS A 205 9.80 -1.40 -4.92
C LYS A 205 9.52 0.11 -4.99
N ARG A 206 10.31 0.90 -5.73
CA ARG A 206 10.23 2.38 -5.67
C ARG A 206 9.17 3.03 -6.57
N ALA A 207 8.29 2.26 -7.21
CA ALA A 207 7.32 2.80 -8.16
C ALA A 207 6.14 3.51 -7.48
N ALA A 208 5.65 2.97 -6.35
CA ALA A 208 4.51 3.52 -5.62
C ALA A 208 4.96 4.62 -4.64
N LYS A 209 4.44 5.84 -4.81
CA LYS A 209 4.83 7.02 -4.00
C LYS A 209 4.20 6.94 -2.61
N ARG A 210 3.02 6.31 -2.48
CA ARG A 210 2.38 5.95 -1.21
C ARG A 210 3.30 5.19 -0.25
N HIS A 211 4.19 4.35 -0.77
CA HIS A 211 5.14 3.58 0.04
C HIS A 211 6.54 4.18 0.10
N PHE A 212 6.96 4.92 -0.93
CA PHE A 212 8.33 5.42 -1.03
C PHE A 212 8.37 6.94 -1.18
N GLY A 213 9.09 7.59 -0.25
CA GLY A 213 9.35 9.03 -0.30
C GLY A 213 8.73 9.81 0.84
N VAL A 214 7.62 9.35 1.41
CA VAL A 214 6.95 9.99 2.55
C VAL A 214 7.78 9.86 3.82
N HIS A 215 7.99 8.64 4.31
CA HIS A 215 8.75 8.35 5.53
C HIS A 215 9.57 7.06 5.38
N GLY A 216 10.76 7.02 6.00
CA GLY A 216 11.58 5.80 6.08
C GLY A 216 11.10 4.89 7.21
N TYR A 217 11.17 3.58 7.04
CA TYR A 217 10.92 2.62 8.12
C TYR A 217 11.92 1.47 8.01
N PHE A 218 12.16 0.76 9.11
CA PHE A 218 13.28 -0.19 9.23
C PHE A 218 13.18 -1.35 8.24
N THR A 219 11.97 -1.86 8.04
CA THR A 219 11.63 -2.93 7.10
C THR A 219 10.46 -2.50 6.24
N LYS A 220 10.45 -2.93 4.98
CA LYS A 220 9.36 -2.62 4.05
C LYS A 220 9.26 -3.68 2.96
N GLN A 221 8.09 -4.31 2.89
CA GLN A 221 7.77 -5.27 1.85
C GLN A 221 7.56 -4.60 0.49
N ALA A 222 7.72 -5.38 -0.58
CA ALA A 222 7.43 -4.90 -1.93
C ALA A 222 5.91 -4.81 -2.12
N TRP A 223 5.37 -3.60 -2.22
CA TRP A 223 3.92 -3.35 -2.31
C TRP A 223 3.22 -4.22 -3.35
N ASN A 224 3.83 -4.40 -4.53
CA ASN A 224 3.20 -5.15 -5.61
C ASN A 224 3.15 -6.65 -5.31
N VAL A 225 4.11 -7.19 -4.56
CA VAL A 225 4.04 -8.60 -4.13
C VAL A 225 2.88 -8.76 -3.15
N VAL A 226 2.78 -7.86 -2.17
CA VAL A 226 1.70 -7.89 -1.17
C VAL A 226 0.33 -7.76 -1.83
N ALA A 227 0.17 -6.85 -2.79
CA ALA A 227 -1.08 -6.66 -3.53
C ALA A 227 -1.53 -7.92 -4.28
N GLU A 228 -0.62 -8.59 -4.99
CA GLU A 228 -0.94 -9.83 -5.73
C GLU A 228 -1.33 -10.98 -4.79
N TYR A 229 -0.67 -11.10 -3.63
CA TYR A 229 -1.07 -12.07 -2.61
C TYR A 229 -2.46 -11.77 -2.04
N ILE A 230 -2.76 -10.51 -1.74
CA ILE A 230 -4.10 -10.08 -1.30
C ILE A 230 -5.14 -10.45 -2.36
N LYS A 231 -4.92 -10.11 -3.63
CA LYS A 231 -5.85 -10.45 -4.73
C LYS A 231 -6.03 -11.95 -4.93
N ASN A 232 -4.96 -12.74 -4.79
CA ASN A 232 -5.03 -14.18 -5.01
C ASN A 232 -5.79 -14.91 -3.91
N PHE A 233 -5.69 -14.47 -2.65
CA PHE A 233 -6.26 -15.17 -1.49
C PHE A 233 -7.48 -14.48 -0.88
N SER A 234 -7.95 -13.37 -1.45
CA SER A 234 -9.14 -12.64 -1.00
C SER A 234 -9.91 -11.99 -2.15
N GLN A 235 -11.16 -11.64 -1.88
CA GLN A 235 -12.04 -10.88 -2.76
C GLN A 235 -12.20 -9.43 -2.27
N PRO A 236 -12.65 -8.50 -3.13
CA PRO A 236 -13.08 -7.18 -2.67
C PRO A 236 -14.03 -7.28 -1.46
N HIS A 237 -13.89 -6.35 -0.52
CA HIS A 237 -14.59 -6.25 0.77
C HIS A 237 -14.25 -7.30 1.83
N ASP A 238 -13.42 -8.30 1.52
CA ASP A 238 -12.84 -9.19 2.53
C ASP A 238 -11.97 -8.43 3.53
N THR A 239 -11.80 -9.01 4.72
CA THR A 239 -10.99 -8.40 5.79
C THR A 239 -9.60 -9.01 5.85
N ILE A 240 -8.58 -8.17 5.63
CA ILE A 240 -7.17 -8.55 5.64
C ILE A 240 -6.55 -8.10 6.97
N LEU A 241 -5.82 -9.01 7.62
CA LEU A 241 -5.12 -8.73 8.86
C LEU A 241 -3.61 -8.77 8.65
N ASP A 242 -2.92 -7.78 9.21
CA ASP A 242 -1.48 -7.78 9.43
C ASP A 242 -1.18 -7.49 10.92
N PRO A 243 -0.86 -8.51 11.71
CA PRO A 243 -0.58 -8.37 13.14
C PRO A 243 0.83 -7.82 13.44
N PHE A 244 1.67 -7.62 12.40
CA PHE A 244 2.99 -6.98 12.48
C PHE A 244 3.10 -5.87 11.41
N GLY A 245 2.17 -4.92 11.47
CA GLY A 245 1.85 -3.98 10.39
C GLY A 245 3.00 -3.12 9.89
N GLY A 246 3.96 -2.78 10.74
CA GLY A 246 5.11 -1.96 10.40
C GLY A 246 4.74 -0.67 9.68
N SER A 247 5.36 -0.41 8.53
CA SER A 247 5.03 0.79 7.72
C SER A 247 3.66 0.74 7.02
N GLY A 248 2.86 -0.31 7.23
CA GLY A 248 1.48 -0.45 6.74
C GLY A 248 1.36 -0.89 5.29
N VAL A 249 2.34 -1.59 4.72
CA VAL A 249 2.27 -2.03 3.31
C VAL A 249 1.03 -2.88 3.10
N THR A 250 0.82 -3.92 3.91
CA THR A 250 -0.35 -4.80 3.82
C THR A 250 -1.65 -4.04 3.99
N ALA A 251 -1.73 -3.16 4.99
CA ALA A 251 -2.94 -2.39 5.28
C ALA A 251 -3.32 -1.46 4.12
N ILE A 252 -2.35 -0.70 3.61
CA ILE A 252 -2.57 0.22 2.49
C ILE A 252 -2.90 -0.57 1.22
N GLU A 253 -2.20 -1.68 0.93
CA GLU A 253 -2.51 -2.48 -0.25
C GLU A 253 -3.85 -3.19 -0.17
N ALA A 254 -4.31 -3.59 1.02
CA ALA A 254 -5.67 -4.09 1.20
C ALA A 254 -6.69 -3.02 0.80
N LEU A 255 -6.56 -1.79 1.32
CA LEU A 255 -7.45 -0.68 1.00
C LEU A 255 -7.39 -0.28 -0.49
N MET A 256 -6.18 -0.23 -1.05
CA MET A 256 -5.95 0.08 -2.48
C MET A 256 -6.55 -0.97 -3.42
N ASN A 257 -6.86 -2.15 -2.91
CA ASN A 257 -7.58 -3.20 -3.63
C ASN A 257 -9.01 -3.34 -3.08
N ASN A 258 -9.64 -2.32 -2.50
CA ASN A 258 -11.03 -2.40 -2.03
C ASN A 258 -11.32 -3.50 -0.98
N ARG A 259 -10.33 -3.91 -0.19
CA ARG A 259 -10.51 -4.77 0.99
C ARG A 259 -10.56 -3.92 2.26
N LYS A 260 -11.04 -4.52 3.35
CA LYS A 260 -10.87 -3.96 4.69
C LYS A 260 -9.51 -4.34 5.24
N ALA A 261 -8.91 -3.44 6.01
CA ALA A 261 -7.57 -3.60 6.56
C ALA A 261 -7.63 -3.51 8.08
N VAL A 262 -7.13 -4.54 8.76
CA VAL A 262 -6.82 -4.51 10.19
C VAL A 262 -5.31 -4.63 10.32
N SER A 263 -4.67 -3.64 10.93
CA SER A 263 -3.22 -3.61 11.08
C SER A 263 -2.84 -3.27 12.50
N ILE A 264 -1.97 -4.09 13.07
CA ILE A 264 -1.56 -4.00 14.46
C ILE A 264 -0.06 -3.91 14.50
N ASP A 265 0.46 -3.00 15.30
CA ASP A 265 1.89 -2.93 15.57
C ASP A 265 2.11 -2.42 16.99
N ILE A 266 3.09 -3.01 17.68
CA ILE A 266 3.42 -2.61 19.04
C ILE A 266 4.12 -1.26 19.08
N ASN A 267 4.80 -0.89 17.99
CA ASN A 267 5.48 0.38 17.84
C ASN A 267 4.47 1.49 17.49
N PRO A 268 4.24 2.48 18.37
CA PRO A 268 3.29 3.55 18.09
C PRO A 268 3.73 4.42 16.89
N LEU A 269 5.03 4.47 16.56
CA LEU A 269 5.48 5.14 15.35
C LEU A 269 4.84 4.50 14.11
N ALA A 270 4.80 3.18 14.05
CA ALA A 270 4.27 2.42 12.92
C ALA A 270 2.81 2.82 12.65
N THR A 271 1.98 2.75 13.69
CA THR A 271 0.56 3.09 13.62
C THR A 271 0.32 4.57 13.32
N PHE A 272 1.13 5.47 13.89
CA PHE A 272 1.10 6.91 13.59
C PHE A 272 1.39 7.18 12.10
N LEU A 273 2.42 6.54 11.53
CA LEU A 273 2.81 6.73 10.13
C LEU A 273 1.68 6.31 9.18
N VAL A 274 1.07 5.15 9.43
CA VAL A 274 -0.01 4.63 8.59
C VAL A 274 -1.23 5.54 8.70
N ASN A 275 -1.73 5.82 9.92
CA ASN A 275 -2.89 6.68 10.13
C ASN A 275 -2.71 8.06 9.49
N SER A 276 -1.59 8.73 9.75
CA SER A 276 -1.34 10.08 9.21
C SER A 276 -1.28 10.09 7.67
N LEU A 277 -0.88 8.97 7.06
CA LEU A 277 -0.80 8.83 5.61
C LEU A 277 -2.17 8.53 4.98
N ILE A 278 -2.96 7.60 5.54
CA ILE A 278 -4.22 7.16 4.93
C ILE A 278 -5.40 8.10 5.19
N TYR A 279 -5.40 8.86 6.30
CA TYR A 279 -6.53 9.75 6.58
C TYR A 279 -6.67 10.84 5.51
N PRO A 280 -7.86 10.99 4.90
CA PRO A 280 -8.13 11.99 3.87
C PRO A 280 -7.94 13.43 4.38
N VAL A 281 -7.49 14.30 3.49
CA VAL A 281 -7.34 15.74 3.72
C VAL A 281 -7.69 16.51 2.46
N ASN A 282 -8.31 17.67 2.62
CA ASN A 282 -8.44 18.63 1.53
C ASN A 282 -7.06 19.21 1.20
N PHE A 283 -6.63 19.10 -0.06
CA PHE A 283 -5.28 19.55 -0.47
C PHE A 283 -5.10 21.06 -0.42
N ASP A 284 -6.15 21.83 -0.70
CA ASP A 284 -6.10 23.29 -0.66
C ASP A 284 -5.96 23.77 0.78
N GLU A 285 -6.76 23.23 1.71
CA GLU A 285 -6.64 23.52 3.13
C GLU A 285 -5.25 23.12 3.69
N LEU A 286 -4.71 21.96 3.27
CA LEU A 286 -3.37 21.54 3.66
C LEU A 286 -2.30 22.52 3.16
N ASN A 287 -2.41 23.00 1.91
CA ASN A 287 -1.50 23.98 1.34
C ASN A 287 -1.59 25.33 2.05
N GLU A 288 -2.79 25.79 2.36
CA GLU A 288 -3.02 27.02 3.13
C GLU A 288 -2.41 26.93 4.54
N ALA A 289 -2.68 25.83 5.25
CA ALA A 289 -2.13 25.57 6.57
C ALA A 289 -0.59 25.53 6.53
N PHE A 290 -0.01 24.82 5.55
CA PHE A 290 1.43 24.78 5.34
C PHE A 290 2.01 26.16 5.08
N ASN A 291 1.42 26.96 4.18
CA ASN A 291 1.91 28.29 3.85
C ASN A 291 1.85 29.23 5.06
N ARG A 292 0.77 29.18 5.85
CA ARG A 292 0.67 29.94 7.10
C ARG A 292 1.77 29.56 8.09
N ILE A 293 2.04 28.26 8.26
CA ILE A 293 3.11 27.78 9.15
C ILE A 293 4.48 28.20 8.63
N LYS A 294 4.73 28.05 7.32
CA LYS A 294 5.98 28.46 6.67
C LYS A 294 6.25 29.95 6.87
N SER A 295 5.27 30.81 6.60
CA SER A 295 5.42 32.27 6.81
C SER A 295 5.66 32.62 8.28
N ALA A 296 4.93 31.98 9.22
CA ALA A 296 5.13 32.21 10.65
C ALA A 296 6.51 31.75 11.14
N TYR A 297 7.00 30.63 10.60
CA TYR A 297 8.32 30.08 10.89
C TYR A 297 9.42 31.01 10.37
N GLN A 298 9.40 31.37 9.09
CA GLN A 298 10.40 32.23 8.45
C GLN A 298 10.50 33.60 9.12
N LYS A 299 9.38 34.15 9.60
CA LYS A 299 9.37 35.43 10.32
C LYS A 299 10.08 35.39 11.67
N ASN A 300 10.11 34.24 12.35
CA ASN A 300 10.64 34.11 13.71
C ASN A 300 11.61 32.92 13.83
N GLU A 301 12.35 32.63 12.76
CA GLU A 301 13.25 31.49 12.74
C GLU A 301 14.40 31.71 13.74
N PRO A 302 14.65 30.77 14.66
CA PRO A 302 15.71 30.92 15.65
C PRO A 302 17.09 30.66 15.01
N ASN A 303 17.71 31.72 14.48
CA ASN A 303 19.01 31.67 13.82
C ASN A 303 20.14 32.32 14.63
N THR A 304 19.84 33.31 15.47
CA THR A 304 20.85 33.96 16.33
C THR A 304 21.01 33.20 17.66
N PRO A 305 22.18 33.29 18.34
CA PRO A 305 22.38 32.67 19.64
C PRO A 305 21.32 33.07 20.69
N GLU A 306 20.90 34.34 20.67
CA GLU A 306 19.85 34.88 21.55
C GLU A 306 18.49 34.25 21.24
N ASP A 307 18.13 34.16 19.96
CA ASP A 307 16.86 33.56 19.53
C ASP A 307 16.82 32.08 19.87
N ILE A 308 17.92 31.35 19.66
CA ILE A 308 18.05 29.93 20.01
C ILE A 308 17.82 29.74 21.51
N LYS A 309 18.49 30.53 22.35
CA LYS A 309 18.32 30.45 23.81
C LYS A 309 16.88 30.77 24.25
N LYS A 310 16.24 31.74 23.60
CA LYS A 310 14.84 32.10 23.86
C LYS A 310 13.88 30.99 23.41
N ALA A 311 14.11 30.41 22.25
CA ALA A 311 13.31 29.32 21.69
C ALA A 311 13.39 28.05 22.56
N LEU A 312 14.59 27.65 23.00
CA LEU A 312 14.78 26.49 23.90
C LEU A 312 14.08 26.64 25.26
N LYS A 313 13.88 27.89 25.72
CA LYS A 313 13.10 28.16 26.94
C LYS A 313 11.60 28.17 26.69
N LYS A 314 11.17 28.60 25.49
CA LYS A 314 9.76 28.85 25.17
C LYS A 314 9.05 27.64 24.57
N TYR A 315 9.71 26.91 23.68
CA TYR A 315 9.10 25.83 22.92
C TYR A 315 9.56 24.47 23.46
N PRO A 316 8.63 23.54 23.70
CA PRO A 316 8.97 22.23 24.21
C PRO A 316 9.73 21.42 23.17
N TYR A 317 10.69 20.64 23.63
CA TYR A 317 11.43 19.63 22.87
C TYR A 317 11.73 18.44 23.80
N PRO A 318 11.99 17.24 23.25
CA PRO A 318 12.28 16.06 24.05
C PRO A 318 13.51 16.23 24.93
N LYS A 319 13.41 15.86 26.21
CA LYS A 319 14.50 15.91 27.20
C LYS A 319 14.50 14.63 28.01
N ASP A 320 15.68 14.21 28.44
CA ASP A 320 15.89 13.15 29.43
C ASP A 320 15.42 11.74 28.99
N PHE A 321 15.13 11.55 27.69
CA PHE A 321 14.90 10.22 27.12
C PHE A 321 16.23 9.51 26.92
N LYS A 322 16.42 8.40 27.62
CA LYS A 322 17.59 7.53 27.46
C LYS A 322 17.57 6.83 26.12
N LEU A 323 18.70 6.84 25.44
CA LEU A 323 18.92 6.09 24.21
C LEU A 323 19.47 4.69 24.52
N PRO A 324 19.37 3.73 23.57
CA PRO A 324 19.89 2.37 23.76
C PRO A 324 21.41 2.38 23.97
N LYS A 325 21.95 1.44 24.75
CA LYS A 325 23.39 1.40 25.14
C LYS A 325 24.37 1.42 23.97
N GLY A 326 23.96 0.98 22.78
CA GLY A 326 24.78 1.00 21.56
C GLY A 326 24.90 2.36 20.87
N SER A 327 24.28 3.41 21.42
CA SER A 327 24.27 4.77 20.89
C SER A 327 25.54 5.54 21.28
N ASP A 328 25.99 6.46 20.42
CA ASP A 328 27.18 7.28 20.70
C ASP A 328 26.90 8.37 21.78
N VAL A 329 25.62 8.65 22.05
CA VAL A 329 25.15 9.56 23.11
C VAL A 329 24.08 8.88 23.95
N ASP A 330 23.97 9.30 25.21
CA ASP A 330 23.10 8.74 26.26
C ASP A 330 21.67 9.26 26.21
N THR A 331 21.45 10.51 25.77
CA THR A 331 20.13 11.14 25.75
C THR A 331 19.74 11.72 24.39
N ILE A 332 18.43 11.80 24.14
CA ILE A 332 17.87 12.24 22.86
C ILE A 332 18.29 13.66 22.46
N GLU A 333 18.35 14.61 23.40
CA GLU A 333 18.66 16.00 23.08
C GLU A 333 20.09 16.16 22.54
N LYS A 334 21.00 15.24 22.89
CA LYS A 334 22.38 15.21 22.38
C LYS A 334 22.48 14.68 20.94
N LEU A 335 21.40 14.16 20.37
CA LEU A 335 21.32 13.85 18.93
C LEU A 335 21.18 15.10 18.05
N PHE A 336 20.97 16.27 18.65
CA PHE A 336 20.67 17.51 17.95
C PHE A 336 21.58 18.63 18.45
N SER A 337 21.88 19.60 17.58
CA SER A 337 22.47 20.86 18.04
C SER A 337 21.40 21.74 18.74
N ASN A 338 21.84 22.68 19.58
CA ASN A 338 20.93 23.66 20.19
C ASN A 338 20.09 24.43 19.16
N LYS A 339 20.68 24.75 18.00
CA LYS A 339 19.97 25.37 16.86
C LYS A 339 18.88 24.45 16.33
N GLN A 340 19.20 23.19 16.06
CA GLN A 340 18.25 22.19 15.55
C GLN A 340 17.09 21.95 16.55
N LEU A 341 17.38 21.82 17.84
CA LEU A 341 16.36 21.70 18.89
C LEU A 341 15.42 22.91 18.91
N ALA A 342 15.96 24.12 18.85
CA ALA A 342 15.18 25.35 18.81
C ALA A 342 14.28 25.43 17.56
N GLN A 343 14.85 25.14 16.39
CA GLN A 343 14.15 25.16 15.10
C GLN A 343 13.04 24.09 15.04
N LEU A 344 13.34 22.84 15.43
CA LEU A 344 12.37 21.75 15.44
C LEU A 344 11.26 21.97 16.49
N GLY A 345 11.62 22.41 17.69
CA GLY A 345 10.67 22.75 18.76
C GLY A 345 9.72 23.87 18.34
N PHE A 346 10.23 24.91 17.67
CA PHE A 346 9.39 25.98 17.14
C PHE A 346 8.46 25.49 16.02
N LEU A 347 8.95 24.69 15.07
CA LEU A 347 8.12 24.14 14.00
C LEU A 347 7.01 23.25 14.58
N LYS A 348 7.33 22.32 15.48
CA LYS A 348 6.35 21.47 16.18
C LYS A 348 5.28 22.32 16.88
N TYR A 349 5.69 23.38 17.58
CA TYR A 349 4.78 24.32 18.23
C TYR A 349 3.81 24.99 17.24
N LEU A 350 4.29 25.39 16.06
CA LEU A 350 3.42 25.97 15.02
C LEU A 350 2.44 24.95 14.45
N ILE A 351 2.89 23.71 14.18
CA ILE A 351 2.01 22.65 13.67
C ILE A 351 0.94 22.30 14.71
N ASN A 352 1.29 22.24 16.00
CA ASN A 352 0.34 21.94 17.08
C ASN A 352 -0.78 22.99 17.26
N LYS A 353 -0.66 24.17 16.65
CA LYS A 353 -1.75 25.17 16.60
C LYS A 353 -2.80 24.86 15.55
N GLU A 354 -2.53 23.91 14.66
CA GLU A 354 -3.49 23.51 13.63
C GLU A 354 -4.72 22.88 14.26
N LYS A 355 -5.91 23.34 13.85
CA LYS A 355 -7.18 22.90 14.43
C LYS A 355 -7.68 21.62 13.78
N ASN A 356 -7.53 21.51 12.45
CA ASN A 356 -7.93 20.31 11.73
C ASN A 356 -6.95 19.17 12.08
N LYS A 357 -7.45 18.13 12.74
CA LYS A 357 -6.64 17.01 13.22
C LYS A 357 -5.93 16.29 12.07
N ASN A 358 -6.60 16.04 10.95
CA ASN A 358 -6.02 15.30 9.82
C ASN A 358 -4.91 16.10 9.15
N ILE A 359 -5.09 17.43 9.03
CA ILE A 359 -4.05 18.34 8.52
C ILE A 359 -2.87 18.40 9.50
N LYS A 360 -3.13 18.53 10.80
CA LYS A 360 -2.10 18.52 11.84
C LYS A 360 -1.28 17.24 11.80
N ASP A 361 -1.94 16.08 11.76
CA ASP A 361 -1.28 14.77 11.74
C ASP A 361 -0.48 14.58 10.44
N THR A 362 -1.01 15.06 9.30
CA THR A 362 -0.29 15.08 8.01
C THR A 362 0.97 15.95 8.06
N LEU A 363 0.89 17.16 8.64
CA LEU A 363 2.05 18.02 8.86
C LEU A 363 3.04 17.40 9.85
N MET A 364 2.54 16.64 10.82
CA MET A 364 3.37 15.96 11.82
C MET A 364 4.06 14.70 11.25
N LEU A 365 3.45 14.04 10.25
CA LEU A 365 4.10 13.03 9.41
C LEU A 365 5.22 13.64 8.54
N MET A 366 5.03 14.85 8.03
CA MET A 366 6.10 15.58 7.34
C MET A 366 7.23 15.94 8.30
N PHE A 367 6.89 16.39 9.51
CA PHE A 367 7.83 16.72 10.58
C PHE A 367 8.67 15.50 11.01
N SER A 368 8.03 14.35 11.28
CA SER A 368 8.75 13.11 11.62
C SER A 368 9.72 12.68 10.52
N GLY A 369 9.34 12.90 9.26
CA GLY A 369 10.18 12.62 8.10
C GLY A 369 11.45 13.48 8.03
N ILE A 370 11.43 14.73 8.50
CA ILE A 370 12.62 15.59 8.51
C ILE A 370 13.56 15.31 9.68
N LEU A 371 13.09 14.67 10.75
CA LEU A 371 13.94 14.32 11.90
C LEU A 371 15.14 13.47 11.49
N THR A 372 15.02 12.68 10.42
CA THR A 372 16.15 11.89 9.85
C THR A 372 17.24 12.72 9.18
N LYS A 373 16.95 13.98 8.83
CA LYS A 373 17.88 14.89 8.16
C LYS A 373 18.39 15.97 9.11
N VAL A 374 17.52 16.50 9.96
CA VAL A 374 17.82 17.58 10.90
C VAL A 374 18.25 16.99 12.24
N ASN A 375 19.39 16.30 12.25
CA ASN A 375 20.02 15.76 13.46
C ASN A 375 21.53 15.56 13.22
N LEU A 376 22.30 15.37 14.29
CA LEU A 376 23.76 15.20 14.25
C LEU A 376 24.23 13.82 13.74
N THR A 377 23.30 12.87 13.57
CA THR A 377 23.54 11.53 13.02
C THR A 377 23.37 11.45 11.49
N TYR A 378 23.02 12.55 10.83
CA TYR A 378 22.89 12.61 9.37
C TYR A 378 24.27 12.58 8.70
N HIS A 379 24.54 11.53 7.94
CA HIS A 379 25.80 11.33 7.23
C HIS A 379 25.68 11.82 5.78
N ASN A 380 26.39 12.91 5.45
CA ASN A 380 26.42 13.40 4.08
C ASN A 380 27.14 12.41 3.14
N ASN A 381 26.79 12.45 1.85
CA ASN A 381 27.39 11.57 0.86
C ASN A 381 28.65 12.21 0.26
N SER A 382 29.83 11.70 0.62
CA SER A 382 31.11 12.23 0.12
C SER A 382 31.27 12.15 -1.41
N LYS A 383 30.49 11.31 -2.10
CA LYS A 383 30.51 11.17 -3.58
C LYS A 383 29.49 12.05 -4.30
N ARG A 384 28.55 12.68 -3.58
CA ARG A 384 27.52 13.57 -4.16
C ARG A 384 27.43 14.83 -3.31
N LEU A 385 28.07 15.89 -3.78
CA LEU A 385 28.27 17.14 -3.04
C LEU A 385 26.98 17.95 -2.81
N ALA A 386 25.88 17.64 -3.49
CA ALA A 386 24.61 18.33 -3.28
C ALA A 386 24.03 18.04 -1.88
N PRO A 387 23.67 19.07 -1.08
CA PRO A 387 23.08 18.89 0.26
C PRO A 387 21.84 17.99 0.22
N GLY A 388 21.68 17.13 1.23
CA GLY A 388 20.46 16.31 1.40
C GLY A 388 20.46 14.93 0.73
N GLN A 389 21.54 14.54 0.06
CA GLN A 389 21.70 13.24 -0.64
C GLN A 389 22.39 12.14 0.21
N GLY A 390 22.51 12.39 1.52
CA GLY A 390 23.06 11.49 2.53
C GLY A 390 22.02 10.58 3.17
N ASP A 391 22.47 9.83 4.18
CA ASP A 391 21.66 8.86 4.91
C ASP A 391 21.82 9.06 6.42
N THR A 392 20.82 8.67 7.20
CA THR A 392 20.89 8.73 8.67
C THR A 392 21.54 7.47 9.23
N SER A 393 22.25 7.63 10.35
CA SER A 393 22.88 6.52 11.06
C SER A 393 21.92 5.36 11.35
N ILE A 394 20.65 5.66 11.61
CA ILE A 394 19.69 4.67 12.08
C ILE A 394 19.32 3.65 11.01
N PHE A 395 19.22 4.05 9.75
CA PHE A 395 18.98 3.12 8.64
C PHE A 395 20.27 2.47 8.14
N ARG A 396 21.41 3.15 8.30
CA ARG A 396 22.71 2.65 7.84
C ARG A 396 23.33 1.63 8.78
N TYR A 397 23.24 1.86 10.08
CA TYR A 397 23.94 1.11 11.13
C TYR A 397 23.00 0.43 12.12
N TYR A 398 21.69 0.73 12.10
CA TYR A 398 20.73 0.28 13.12
C TYR A 398 21.17 0.68 14.55
N ARG A 399 21.72 1.89 14.69
CA ARG A 399 22.06 2.53 15.97
C ARG A 399 22.19 4.04 15.80
N TYR A 400 22.09 4.80 16.89
CA TYR A 400 22.32 6.25 16.89
C TYR A 400 23.82 6.56 16.91
N ARG A 401 24.38 6.81 15.71
CA ARG A 401 25.80 7.14 15.53
C ARG A 401 25.96 8.60 15.11
N ILE A 402 26.75 9.39 15.83
CA ILE A 402 27.01 10.78 15.46
C ILE A 402 27.86 10.80 14.18
N ALA A 403 27.49 11.65 13.22
CA ALA A 403 28.25 11.81 12.00
C ALA A 403 29.61 12.45 12.30
N PRO A 404 30.72 11.99 11.70
CA PRO A 404 32.03 12.60 11.92
C PRO A 404 32.08 14.09 11.56
N GLN A 405 31.28 14.49 10.57
CA GLN A 405 31.08 15.88 10.16
C GLN A 405 29.59 16.15 10.02
N PRO A 406 28.90 16.55 11.11
CA PRO A 406 27.49 16.90 11.06
C PRO A 406 27.27 18.07 10.10
N THR A 407 26.25 17.96 9.26
CA THR A 407 25.88 19.01 8.31
C THR A 407 24.65 19.73 8.82
N ASP A 408 24.68 21.07 8.82
CA ASP A 408 23.50 21.88 9.09
C ASP A 408 22.70 22.03 7.78
N LEU A 409 21.45 21.57 7.78
CA LEU A 409 20.57 21.57 6.62
C LEU A 409 19.43 22.55 6.85
N ASP A 410 19.04 23.28 5.80
CA ASP A 410 17.88 24.17 5.90
C ASP A 410 16.59 23.37 6.12
N LEU A 411 16.01 23.52 7.31
CA LEU A 411 14.85 22.76 7.74
C LEU A 411 13.64 23.00 6.83
N MET A 412 13.39 24.25 6.44
CA MET A 412 12.17 24.61 5.72
C MET A 412 12.19 24.10 4.27
N THR A 413 13.36 24.13 3.61
CA THR A 413 13.54 23.51 2.27
C THR A 413 13.14 22.03 2.29
N TYR A 414 13.60 21.25 3.27
CA TYR A 414 13.25 19.83 3.32
C TYR A 414 11.81 19.59 3.78
N PHE A 415 11.25 20.47 4.61
CA PHE A 415 9.84 20.40 5.00
C PHE A 415 8.91 20.64 3.79
N GLU A 416 9.23 21.60 2.91
CA GLU A 416 8.51 21.81 1.65
C GLU A 416 8.65 20.64 0.67
N LEU A 417 9.84 20.05 0.57
CA LEU A 417 10.04 18.83 -0.23
C LEU A 417 9.20 17.65 0.29
N ARG A 418 8.94 17.58 1.61
CA ARG A 418 8.05 16.56 2.18
C ARG A 418 6.60 16.81 1.80
N LEU A 419 6.13 18.07 1.78
CA LEU A 419 4.77 18.40 1.35
C LEU A 419 4.48 17.82 -0.04
N LYS A 420 5.37 18.07 -1.01
CA LYS A 420 5.22 17.56 -2.38
C LYS A 420 5.11 16.03 -2.43
N LYS A 421 5.91 15.33 -1.62
CA LYS A 421 5.89 13.85 -1.55
C LYS A 421 4.62 13.32 -0.89
N VAL A 422 4.17 13.95 0.19
CA VAL A 422 2.95 13.57 0.91
C VAL A 422 1.71 13.81 0.06
N ILE A 423 1.60 14.97 -0.59
CA ILE A 423 0.50 15.26 -1.53
C ILE A 423 0.50 14.22 -2.65
N SER A 424 1.64 13.95 -3.28
CA SER A 424 1.68 12.98 -4.37
C SER A 424 1.32 11.56 -3.93
N ALA A 425 1.69 11.16 -2.72
CA ALA A 425 1.28 9.88 -2.13
C ALA A 425 -0.22 9.83 -1.84
N LYS A 426 -0.79 10.89 -1.24
CA LYS A 426 -2.23 10.94 -0.92
C LYS A 426 -3.10 10.98 -2.19
N LYS A 427 -2.71 11.75 -3.22
CA LYS A 427 -3.37 11.75 -4.54
C LYS A 427 -3.39 10.37 -5.20
N GLU A 428 -2.28 9.63 -5.11
CA GLU A 428 -2.21 8.27 -5.64
C GLU A 428 -3.26 7.34 -5.00
N MET A 429 -3.55 7.54 -3.70
CA MET A 429 -4.49 6.72 -2.93
C MET A 429 -5.94 7.21 -2.96
N GLU A 430 -6.18 8.50 -3.23
CA GLU A 430 -7.45 9.22 -3.02
C GLU A 430 -8.69 8.48 -3.55
N TYR A 431 -8.58 7.85 -4.72
CA TYR A 431 -9.70 7.09 -5.27
C TYR A 431 -10.16 5.93 -4.37
N PHE A 432 -9.23 5.13 -3.84
CA PHE A 432 -9.56 3.96 -3.01
C PHE A 432 -9.60 4.29 -1.53
N ILE A 433 -8.88 5.33 -1.09
CA ILE A 433 -8.76 5.76 0.30
C ILE A 433 -9.24 7.21 0.38
N ASN A 434 -10.52 7.37 0.71
CA ASN A 434 -11.22 8.65 0.84
C ASN A 434 -12.14 8.63 2.08
N GLU A 435 -12.93 9.70 2.27
CA GLU A 435 -13.81 9.85 3.44
C GLU A 435 -14.84 8.72 3.56
N ASN A 436 -15.26 8.11 2.46
CA ASN A 436 -16.24 7.02 2.45
C ASN A 436 -15.62 5.65 2.72
N THR A 437 -14.33 5.47 2.42
CA THR A 437 -13.64 4.18 2.54
C THR A 437 -12.69 4.10 3.72
N ILE A 438 -12.36 5.22 4.37
CA ILE A 438 -11.43 5.25 5.52
C ILE A 438 -11.91 4.40 6.69
N SER A 439 -13.23 4.21 6.84
CA SER A 439 -13.83 3.31 7.85
C SER A 439 -13.50 1.83 7.64
N ASN A 440 -13.00 1.44 6.45
CA ASN A 440 -12.50 0.10 6.17
C ASN A 440 -11.10 -0.15 6.76
N ALA A 441 -10.44 0.88 7.32
CA ALA A 441 -9.13 0.78 7.92
C ALA A 441 -9.23 0.80 9.46
N GLN A 442 -8.63 -0.20 10.09
CA GLN A 442 -8.46 -0.28 11.54
C GLN A 442 -6.98 -0.45 11.87
N ILE A 443 -6.31 0.64 12.24
CA ILE A 443 -4.89 0.66 12.58
C ILE A 443 -4.73 0.84 14.08
N VAL A 444 -4.19 -0.16 14.77
CA VAL A 444 -4.21 -0.25 16.24
C VAL A 444 -2.80 -0.43 16.79
N LYS A 445 -2.46 0.33 17.84
CA LYS A 445 -1.27 0.05 18.64
C LYS A 445 -1.60 -1.14 19.54
N GLY A 446 -0.89 -2.26 19.38
CA GLY A 446 -1.16 -3.47 20.14
C GLY A 446 -0.13 -4.57 19.89
N THR A 447 -0.28 -5.68 20.60
CA THR A 447 0.57 -6.87 20.42
C THR A 447 -0.13 -7.88 19.52
N ALA A 448 0.64 -8.61 18.72
CA ALA A 448 0.13 -9.75 17.94
C ALA A 448 -0.31 -10.92 18.83
N THR A 449 0.12 -10.95 20.10
CA THR A 449 -0.21 -12.00 21.08
C THR A 449 -1.59 -11.83 21.72
N ASP A 450 -2.27 -10.70 21.50
CA ASP A 450 -3.61 -10.43 21.99
C ASP A 450 -4.43 -9.71 20.91
N LEU A 451 -5.25 -10.48 20.20
CA LEU A 451 -6.19 -10.02 19.20
C LEU A 451 -7.63 -10.09 19.72
N SER A 452 -7.85 -10.07 21.04
CA SER A 452 -9.16 -10.29 21.67
C SER A 452 -10.26 -9.32 21.20
N PHE A 453 -9.88 -8.12 20.74
CA PHE A 453 -10.79 -7.15 20.14
C PHE A 453 -11.34 -7.57 18.76
N ILE A 454 -10.74 -8.60 18.14
CA ILE A 454 -11.15 -9.21 16.88
C ILE A 454 -11.95 -10.48 17.19
N SER A 455 -13.15 -10.57 16.62
CA SER A 455 -14.01 -11.75 16.77
C SER A 455 -13.38 -13.00 16.16
N ASN A 456 -13.68 -14.16 16.74
CA ASN A 456 -13.27 -15.46 16.18
C ASN A 456 -13.76 -15.59 14.73
N GLU A 457 -12.95 -16.20 13.86
CA GLU A 457 -13.34 -16.51 12.48
C GLU A 457 -13.96 -15.33 11.71
N SER A 458 -13.34 -14.15 11.82
CA SER A 458 -13.81 -12.92 11.18
C SER A 458 -12.88 -12.40 10.08
N ILE A 459 -11.63 -12.86 10.05
CA ILE A 459 -10.62 -12.48 9.06
C ILE A 459 -10.63 -13.42 7.87
N ASP A 460 -10.51 -12.87 6.67
CA ASP A 460 -10.53 -13.61 5.40
C ASP A 460 -9.14 -13.94 4.89
N TYR A 461 -8.14 -13.13 5.21
CA TYR A 461 -6.75 -13.41 4.83
C TYR A 461 -5.77 -12.74 5.80
N ILE A 462 -4.66 -13.43 6.09
CA ILE A 462 -3.55 -12.85 6.86
C ILE A 462 -2.31 -12.85 5.98
N TYR A 463 -1.71 -11.67 5.80
CA TYR A 463 -0.39 -11.53 5.19
C TYR A 463 0.48 -10.72 6.15
N THR A 464 1.62 -11.27 6.57
CA THR A 464 2.46 -10.58 7.55
C THR A 464 3.93 -10.90 7.41
N ASP A 465 4.78 -9.95 7.82
CA ASP A 465 6.23 -10.07 7.85
C ASP A 465 6.69 -10.07 9.30
N LEU A 466 6.96 -11.27 9.82
CA LEU A 466 7.35 -11.46 11.21
C LEU A 466 8.71 -10.78 11.50
N PRO A 467 8.92 -10.21 12.69
CA PRO A 467 10.26 -9.84 13.13
C PRO A 467 11.11 -11.11 13.28
N TYR A 468 12.36 -11.12 12.80
CA TYR A 468 13.24 -12.30 12.89
C TYR A 468 14.41 -12.05 13.85
N GLY A 469 14.35 -12.65 15.05
CA GLY A 469 15.48 -12.79 15.99
C GLY A 469 16.27 -11.49 16.27
N LYS A 470 17.61 -11.58 16.34
CA LYS A 470 18.54 -10.48 16.73
C LYS A 470 18.70 -9.36 15.70
N LYS A 471 17.77 -9.18 14.76
CA LYS A 471 18.05 -8.38 13.56
C LYS A 471 17.86 -6.89 13.78
N ILE A 472 16.74 -6.46 14.35
CA ILE A 472 16.34 -5.05 14.45
C ILE A 472 15.47 -4.87 15.71
N PRO A 473 15.93 -4.10 16.72
CA PRO A 473 15.07 -3.72 17.85
C PRO A 473 14.24 -2.48 17.48
N TYR A 474 12.95 -2.65 17.17
CA TYR A 474 12.14 -1.61 16.53
C TYR A 474 11.78 -0.49 17.51
N LEU A 475 11.41 -0.82 18.75
CA LEU A 475 11.09 0.18 19.77
C LEU A 475 12.33 1.02 20.14
N ASP A 476 13.48 0.38 20.34
CA ASP A 476 14.76 1.04 20.63
C ASP A 476 15.15 2.05 19.54
N LEU A 477 14.99 1.66 18.27
CA LEU A 477 15.30 2.53 17.14
C LEU A 477 14.22 3.59 16.91
N SER A 478 13.02 3.45 17.47
CA SER A 478 11.94 4.41 17.27
C SER A 478 11.94 5.56 18.28
N ILE A 479 12.77 5.48 19.34
CA ILE A 479 12.82 6.46 20.45
C ILE A 479 12.89 7.91 19.97
N MET A 480 13.71 8.23 18.98
CA MET A 480 13.82 9.60 18.47
C MET A 480 12.48 10.13 17.96
N TRP A 481 11.76 9.34 17.16
CA TRP A 481 10.46 9.76 16.66
C TRP A 481 9.39 9.73 17.74
N ASN A 482 9.35 8.68 18.56
CA ASN A 482 8.36 8.54 19.62
C ASN A 482 8.41 9.73 20.59
N ALA A 483 9.61 10.13 21.01
CA ALA A 483 9.78 11.27 21.90
C ALA A 483 9.41 12.61 21.22
N TRP A 484 9.77 12.81 19.95
CA TRP A 484 9.40 14.04 19.22
C TRP A 484 7.92 14.13 18.88
N LEU A 485 7.24 13.00 18.70
CA LEU A 485 5.82 12.91 18.36
C LEU A 485 4.92 12.75 19.60
N ASP A 486 5.49 12.75 20.80
CA ASP A 486 4.79 12.50 22.06
C ASP A 486 4.03 11.15 22.06
N LEU A 487 4.62 10.13 21.43
CA LEU A 487 4.07 8.78 21.35
C LEU A 487 4.58 7.94 22.53
N GLU A 488 3.64 7.43 23.33
CA GLU A 488 3.94 6.67 24.52
C GLU A 488 4.35 5.22 24.19
N VAL A 489 5.49 4.81 24.77
CA VAL A 489 5.97 3.43 24.80
C VAL A 489 6.14 3.03 26.26
N THR A 490 5.44 1.99 26.67
CA THR A 490 5.41 1.49 28.04
C THR A 490 6.44 0.37 28.24
N GLU A 491 6.79 0.08 29.50
CA GLU A 491 7.59 -1.11 29.84
C GLU A 491 6.95 -2.40 29.30
N ASN A 492 5.62 -2.49 29.31
CA ASN A 492 4.89 -3.64 28.78
C ASN A 492 5.07 -3.79 27.26
N ASP A 493 5.12 -2.69 26.52
CA ASP A 493 5.39 -2.72 25.06
C ASP A 493 6.77 -3.33 24.79
N TYR A 494 7.79 -2.96 25.58
CA TYR A 494 9.11 -3.59 25.48
C TYR A 494 9.09 -5.08 25.81
N ASN A 495 8.26 -5.52 26.77
CA ASN A 495 8.16 -6.94 27.14
C ASN A 495 7.42 -7.78 26.08
N LEU A 496 6.49 -7.18 25.34
CA LEU A 496 5.71 -7.87 24.30
C LEU A 496 6.30 -7.73 22.88
N GLU A 497 7.36 -6.94 22.69
CA GLU A 497 8.05 -6.85 21.39
C GLU A 497 8.70 -8.19 21.00
N ALA A 498 8.25 -8.83 19.92
CA ALA A 498 8.77 -10.12 19.48
C ALA A 498 10.16 -9.98 18.80
N ILE A 499 11.22 -9.75 19.59
CA ILE A 499 12.62 -9.69 19.14
C ILE A 499 13.52 -10.54 20.05
N GLU A 500 14.67 -10.93 19.53
CA GLU A 500 15.75 -11.52 20.34
C GLU A 500 16.81 -10.42 20.64
N GLY A 501 17.24 -10.29 21.89
CA GLY A 501 18.15 -9.23 22.32
C GLY A 501 17.44 -7.90 22.63
N GLY A 502 17.85 -6.81 21.97
CA GLY A 502 17.43 -5.45 22.31
C GLY A 502 17.95 -4.97 23.67
N GLU A 503 17.49 -3.82 24.14
CA GLU A 503 17.90 -3.27 25.45
C GLU A 503 17.50 -4.17 26.64
N LYS A 504 16.40 -4.92 26.51
CA LYS A 504 15.92 -5.87 27.52
C LYS A 504 16.60 -7.26 27.46
N GLN A 505 17.52 -7.48 26.51
CA GLN A 505 18.27 -8.74 26.35
C GLN A 505 17.41 -10.01 26.28
N LYS A 506 16.31 -9.96 25.54
CA LYS A 506 15.39 -11.09 25.40
C LYS A 506 16.07 -12.33 24.87
N SER A 507 15.77 -13.46 25.50
CA SER A 507 16.22 -14.78 25.08
C SER A 507 15.51 -15.25 23.80
N LYS A 508 16.07 -16.28 23.17
CA LYS A 508 15.44 -16.95 22.03
C LYS A 508 14.11 -17.60 22.42
N ASP A 509 14.02 -18.15 23.63
CA ASP A 509 12.82 -18.80 24.14
C ASP A 509 11.65 -17.83 24.32
N GLU A 510 11.91 -16.65 24.91
CA GLU A 510 10.89 -15.59 25.02
C GLU A 510 10.39 -15.13 23.65
N TYR A 511 11.30 -14.95 22.70
CA TYR A 511 10.93 -14.63 21.32
C TYR A 511 10.05 -15.73 20.71
N ASN A 512 10.45 -17.01 20.87
CA ASN A 512 9.72 -18.15 20.32
C ASN A 512 8.30 -18.25 20.92
N GLU A 513 8.17 -17.98 22.22
CA GLU A 513 6.88 -17.98 22.92
C GLU A 513 5.95 -16.88 22.37
N LEU A 514 6.45 -15.65 22.19
CA LEU A 514 5.67 -14.55 21.63
C LEU A 514 5.20 -14.83 20.20
N ILE A 515 6.06 -15.40 19.35
CA ILE A 515 5.66 -15.82 17.99
C ILE A 515 4.60 -16.92 18.06
N ALA A 516 4.76 -17.90 18.95
CA ALA A 516 3.81 -18.99 19.08
C ALA A 516 2.43 -18.52 19.56
N GLN A 517 2.39 -17.61 20.54
CA GLN A 517 1.15 -16.97 20.99
C GLN A 517 0.49 -16.16 19.86
N SER A 518 1.29 -15.45 19.08
CA SER A 518 0.79 -14.68 17.92
C SER A 518 0.14 -15.59 16.87
N ILE A 519 0.75 -16.73 16.54
CA ILE A 519 0.20 -17.70 15.59
C ILE A 519 -1.13 -18.29 16.10
N LYS A 520 -1.25 -18.55 17.41
CA LYS A 520 -2.50 -19.03 18.02
C LYS A 520 -3.64 -18.02 17.85
N GLU A 521 -3.36 -16.74 18.09
CA GLU A 521 -4.35 -15.68 17.87
C GLU A 521 -4.72 -15.54 16.38
N MET A 522 -3.74 -15.63 15.48
CA MET A 522 -3.99 -15.67 14.03
C MET A 522 -4.92 -16.85 13.64
N TYR A 523 -4.70 -18.04 14.20
CA TYR A 523 -5.59 -19.19 13.98
C TYR A 523 -7.01 -18.90 14.48
N ARG A 524 -7.16 -18.32 15.67
CA ARG A 524 -8.47 -18.01 16.27
C ARG A 524 -9.29 -17.07 15.40
N VAL A 525 -8.68 -15.98 14.90
CA VAL A 525 -9.40 -14.94 14.15
C VAL A 525 -9.62 -15.27 12.68
N LEU A 526 -8.80 -16.13 12.07
CA LEU A 526 -8.95 -16.52 10.67
C LEU A 526 -10.16 -17.44 10.47
N LYS A 527 -10.95 -17.22 9.42
CA LYS A 527 -12.02 -18.14 9.01
C LYS A 527 -11.47 -19.48 8.52
N PHE A 528 -12.31 -20.51 8.52
CA PHE A 528 -11.99 -21.77 7.83
C PHE A 528 -11.93 -21.57 6.31
N ASP A 529 -11.14 -22.43 5.66
CA ASP A 529 -10.87 -22.43 4.23
C ASP A 529 -10.26 -21.11 3.76
N ARG A 530 -9.44 -20.48 4.63
CA ARG A 530 -8.73 -19.22 4.36
C ARG A 530 -7.23 -19.37 4.59
N TRP A 531 -6.49 -18.41 4.05
CA TRP A 531 -5.05 -18.49 3.94
C TRP A 531 -4.32 -17.58 4.92
N LEU A 532 -3.12 -18.01 5.28
CA LEU A 532 -2.14 -17.28 6.07
C LEU A 532 -0.81 -17.33 5.30
N SER A 533 -0.22 -16.17 5.04
CA SER A 533 1.07 -16.06 4.37
C SER A 533 2.07 -15.33 5.27
N PHE A 534 3.16 -16.02 5.60
CA PHE A 534 4.30 -15.45 6.31
C PHE A 534 5.40 -15.12 5.33
N VAL A 535 5.90 -13.89 5.37
CA VAL A 535 7.23 -13.63 4.84
C VAL A 535 8.24 -14.31 5.77
N PHE A 536 9.34 -14.82 5.21
CA PHE A 536 10.47 -15.37 5.93
C PHE A 536 11.78 -14.95 5.27
N ALA A 537 12.57 -14.13 5.97
CA ALA A 537 13.84 -13.58 5.49
C ALA A 537 14.99 -13.86 6.47
N HIS A 538 15.09 -15.11 6.92
CA HIS A 538 16.09 -15.58 7.87
C HIS A 538 16.79 -16.87 7.40
N LYS A 539 17.98 -17.16 7.95
CA LYS A 539 18.81 -18.33 7.58
C LYS A 539 18.73 -19.50 8.55
N ASP A 540 18.26 -19.24 9.77
CA ASP A 540 18.22 -20.23 10.84
C ASP A 540 17.03 -21.19 10.64
N PRO A 541 17.28 -22.48 10.41
CA PRO A 541 16.25 -23.50 10.27
C PRO A 541 15.38 -23.65 11.52
N GLU A 542 15.90 -23.35 12.72
CA GLU A 542 15.15 -23.54 13.97
C GLU A 542 13.93 -22.61 14.03
N PHE A 543 14.05 -21.36 13.55
CA PHE A 543 12.90 -20.46 13.44
C PHE A 543 11.89 -20.90 12.40
N TRP A 544 12.36 -21.54 11.31
CA TRP A 544 11.47 -22.12 10.31
C TRP A 544 10.66 -23.27 10.91
N HIS A 545 11.32 -24.18 11.63
CA HIS A 545 10.68 -25.26 12.36
C HIS A 545 9.64 -24.73 13.36
N LEU A 546 10.01 -23.74 14.18
CA LEU A 546 9.07 -23.13 15.12
C LEU A 546 7.79 -22.65 14.44
N ILE A 547 7.90 -21.92 13.32
CA ILE A 547 6.73 -21.35 12.62
C ILE A 547 5.84 -22.47 12.07
N ILE A 548 6.43 -23.47 11.40
CA ILE A 548 5.66 -24.58 10.84
C ILE A 548 5.03 -25.42 11.95
N ASP A 549 5.82 -25.90 12.91
CA ASP A 549 5.36 -26.78 13.98
C ASP A 549 4.28 -26.09 14.83
N THR A 550 4.44 -24.79 15.09
CA THR A 550 3.42 -24.03 15.83
C THR A 550 2.16 -23.83 14.99
N ALA A 551 2.27 -23.50 13.72
CA ALA A 551 1.11 -23.35 12.85
C ALA A 551 0.34 -24.67 12.71
N GLU A 552 1.04 -25.77 12.47
CA GLU A 552 0.44 -27.11 12.33
C GLU A 552 -0.19 -27.60 13.63
N SER A 553 0.46 -27.39 14.78
CA SER A 553 -0.12 -27.74 16.09
C SER A 553 -1.36 -26.91 16.44
N CYS A 554 -1.51 -25.70 15.90
CA CYS A 554 -2.75 -24.92 16.00
C CYS A 554 -3.86 -25.43 15.06
N GLY A 555 -3.52 -26.22 14.04
CA GLY A 555 -4.45 -26.76 13.05
C GLY A 555 -4.39 -26.09 11.67
N PHE A 556 -3.35 -25.30 11.39
CA PHE A 556 -3.07 -24.88 10.01
C PHE A 556 -2.51 -26.06 9.20
N GLU A 557 -2.83 -26.11 7.91
CA GLU A 557 -2.20 -27.03 6.96
C GLU A 557 -1.16 -26.26 6.15
N TYR A 558 0.10 -26.69 6.19
CA TYR A 558 1.16 -26.15 5.34
C TYR A 558 0.89 -26.47 3.87
N LYS A 559 0.91 -25.44 3.01
CA LYS A 559 0.64 -25.57 1.57
C LYS A 559 1.87 -25.44 0.69
N GLY A 560 2.96 -24.88 1.22
CA GLY A 560 4.22 -24.69 0.48
C GLY A 560 4.80 -23.29 0.67
N ALA A 561 6.01 -23.09 0.12
CA ALA A 561 6.73 -21.83 0.17
C ALA A 561 7.11 -21.35 -1.23
N VAL A 562 7.01 -20.05 -1.46
CA VAL A 562 7.35 -19.40 -2.72
C VAL A 562 8.61 -18.56 -2.54
N ALA A 563 9.63 -18.82 -3.36
CA ALA A 563 10.82 -17.98 -3.40
C ALA A 563 10.52 -16.63 -4.04
N GLN A 564 10.88 -15.55 -3.35
CA GLN A 564 10.60 -14.19 -3.77
C GLN A 564 11.86 -13.33 -3.66
N LYS A 565 12.33 -12.78 -4.78
CA LYS A 565 13.48 -11.86 -4.78
C LYS A 565 13.12 -10.52 -4.14
N ASN A 566 14.11 -9.88 -3.54
CA ASN A 566 13.97 -8.57 -2.90
C ASN A 566 14.08 -7.38 -3.87
N GLY A 567 14.28 -7.63 -5.17
CA GLY A 567 14.46 -6.64 -6.24
C GLY A 567 15.84 -5.99 -6.24
N GLN A 568 16.20 -5.24 -5.19
CA GLN A 568 17.52 -4.62 -5.04
C GLN A 568 18.35 -5.33 -3.97
N THR A 569 19.60 -5.65 -4.30
CA THR A 569 20.57 -6.19 -3.33
C THR A 569 20.92 -5.14 -2.27
N SER A 570 20.75 -5.50 -0.99
CA SER A 570 21.12 -4.61 0.12
C SER A 570 22.62 -4.33 0.12
N PHE A 571 23.04 -3.21 0.69
CA PHE A 571 24.46 -2.88 0.81
C PHE A 571 25.24 -3.97 1.57
N LYS A 572 24.63 -4.57 2.61
CA LYS A 572 25.19 -5.72 3.33
C LYS A 572 25.32 -6.96 2.44
N LYS A 573 24.38 -7.24 1.53
CA LYS A 573 24.49 -8.32 0.53
C LYS A 573 25.61 -8.05 -0.48
N ARG A 574 25.79 -6.80 -0.92
CA ARG A 574 26.90 -6.43 -1.82
C ARG A 574 28.27 -6.60 -1.16
N GLN A 575 28.37 -6.32 0.14
CA GLN A 575 29.60 -6.53 0.91
C GLN A 575 29.82 -8.01 1.25
N ASN A 576 28.75 -8.75 1.52
CA ASN A 576 28.79 -10.14 1.97
C ASN A 576 27.89 -11.03 1.09
N PRO A 577 28.26 -11.26 -0.18
CA PRO A 577 27.40 -11.93 -1.15
C PRO A 577 27.08 -13.39 -0.77
N PHE A 578 28.00 -14.07 -0.07
CA PHE A 578 27.84 -15.47 0.31
C PHE A 578 27.08 -15.68 1.63
N THR A 579 27.10 -14.70 2.54
CA THR A 579 26.52 -14.87 3.89
C THR A 579 25.19 -14.16 4.10
N VAL A 580 24.73 -13.32 3.17
CA VAL A 580 23.41 -12.65 3.24
C VAL A 580 22.48 -13.25 2.18
N LEU A 581 21.22 -13.56 2.51
CA LEU A 581 20.22 -14.08 1.54
C LEU A 581 19.89 -13.03 0.45
N SER A 582 19.74 -13.45 -0.81
CA SER A 582 19.33 -12.57 -1.94
C SER A 582 17.80 -12.39 -2.06
N GLY A 583 17.02 -13.19 -1.33
CA GLY A 583 15.56 -13.20 -1.39
C GLY A 583 14.91 -13.47 -0.03
N GLN A 584 13.61 -13.71 -0.07
CA GLN A 584 12.77 -14.14 1.04
C GLN A 584 11.91 -15.32 0.57
N LEU A 585 11.45 -16.14 1.50
CA LEU A 585 10.43 -17.16 1.24
C LEU A 585 9.09 -16.61 1.72
N ILE A 586 8.02 -16.86 0.98
CA ILE A 586 6.65 -16.63 1.46
C ILE A 586 6.05 -17.98 1.75
N ILE A 587 5.87 -18.29 3.02
CA ILE A 587 5.35 -19.56 3.55
C ILE A 587 3.84 -19.45 3.62
N ASN A 588 3.13 -20.41 3.02
CA ASN A 588 1.67 -20.38 2.92
C ASN A 588 1.04 -21.52 3.69
N PHE A 589 0.00 -21.17 4.45
CA PHE A 589 -0.80 -22.07 5.25
C PHE A 589 -2.28 -21.86 4.94
N CYS A 590 -3.09 -22.89 5.17
CA CYS A 590 -4.54 -22.81 5.07
C CYS A 590 -5.17 -23.32 6.38
N LYS A 591 -6.14 -22.59 6.93
CA LYS A 591 -6.92 -23.08 8.07
C LYS A 591 -8.03 -23.97 7.56
N VAL A 592 -7.95 -25.27 7.85
CA VAL A 592 -8.92 -26.28 7.38
C VAL A 592 -9.62 -26.95 8.55
N ARG A 593 -10.84 -27.43 8.35
CA ARG A 593 -11.64 -28.10 9.40
C ARG A 593 -11.07 -29.45 9.83
N THR A 594 -10.48 -30.17 8.88
CA THR A 594 -9.85 -31.48 9.10
C THR A 594 -8.46 -31.45 8.49
N PRO A 595 -7.45 -30.95 9.23
CA PRO A 595 -6.09 -30.89 8.72
C PRO A 595 -5.57 -32.30 8.45
N LYS A 596 -5.13 -32.56 7.21
CA LYS A 596 -4.45 -33.83 6.88
C LYS A 596 -3.20 -34.03 7.74
N ALA A 597 -2.60 -32.93 8.22
CA ALA A 597 -1.43 -32.89 9.08
C ALA A 597 -1.63 -33.49 10.48
N ILE A 598 -2.85 -33.45 11.07
CA ILE A 598 -3.09 -34.09 12.38
C ILE A 598 -2.88 -35.62 12.31
N MET A 599 -3.07 -36.23 11.13
CA MET A 599 -2.71 -37.64 10.92
C MET A 599 -1.21 -37.88 10.70
N LYS A 600 -0.48 -36.91 10.12
CA LYS A 600 0.98 -37.02 9.86
C LYS A 600 1.84 -36.68 11.09
N ALA A 601 1.40 -35.77 11.96
CA ALA A 601 2.07 -35.47 13.23
C ALA A 601 2.12 -36.69 14.17
N ASN A 602 1.13 -37.61 14.09
CA ASN A 602 1.16 -38.90 14.78
C ASN A 602 2.11 -39.93 14.14
N LEU A 603 2.67 -39.66 12.96
CA LEU A 603 3.52 -40.59 12.19
C LEU A 603 4.97 -40.10 11.99
N GLY A 604 5.29 -38.88 12.42
CA GLY A 604 6.63 -38.30 12.28
C GLY A 604 6.96 -37.94 10.82
N MET A 605 7.12 -36.66 10.52
CA MET A 605 7.60 -36.23 9.21
C MET A 605 9.14 -36.18 9.19
N ASP A 606 9.73 -36.74 8.13
CA ASP A 606 11.17 -36.64 7.86
C ASP A 606 11.48 -35.33 7.12
N ILE A 607 12.20 -34.44 7.80
CA ILE A 607 12.62 -33.09 7.37
C ILE A 607 13.35 -33.13 6.02
N ALA A 608 14.04 -34.25 5.73
CA ALA A 608 14.71 -34.45 4.46
C ALA A 608 13.75 -34.33 3.27
N GLU A 609 12.53 -34.85 3.39
CA GLU A 609 11.57 -34.91 2.29
C GLU A 609 11.05 -33.52 1.88
N ILE A 610 10.84 -32.62 2.86
CA ILE A 610 10.37 -31.25 2.60
C ILE A 610 11.48 -30.38 2.01
N VAL A 611 12.70 -30.51 2.56
CA VAL A 611 13.88 -29.83 2.04
C VAL A 611 14.16 -30.30 0.62
N ILE A 612 14.08 -31.61 0.36
CA ILE A 612 14.19 -32.21 -0.97
C ILE A 612 13.11 -31.65 -1.90
N GLN A 613 11.83 -31.63 -1.51
CA GLN A 613 10.77 -31.07 -2.35
C GLN A 613 10.99 -29.59 -2.70
N THR A 614 11.50 -28.80 -1.76
CA THR A 614 11.81 -27.40 -1.98
C THR A 614 13.00 -27.24 -2.93
N ILE A 615 14.05 -28.05 -2.74
CA ILE A 615 15.23 -28.09 -3.61
C ILE A 615 14.84 -28.54 -5.02
N GLU A 616 14.09 -29.64 -5.15
CA GLU A 616 13.59 -30.18 -6.40
C GLU A 616 12.72 -29.16 -7.15
N GLY A 617 11.82 -28.45 -6.44
CA GLY A 617 11.02 -27.39 -7.02
C GLY A 617 11.86 -26.22 -7.56
N VAL A 618 12.93 -25.85 -6.87
CA VAL A 618 13.86 -24.80 -7.32
C VAL A 618 14.70 -25.26 -8.51
N ILE A 619 15.23 -26.50 -8.48
CA ILE A 619 16.02 -27.08 -9.57
C ILE A 619 15.17 -27.25 -10.83
N ALA A 620 13.96 -27.79 -10.70
CA ALA A 620 13.05 -27.99 -11.82
C ALA A 620 12.62 -26.67 -12.47
N LYS A 621 12.43 -25.60 -11.68
CA LYS A 621 12.12 -24.26 -12.20
C LYS A 621 13.27 -23.64 -12.99
N ASN A 622 14.51 -23.90 -12.58
CA ASN A 622 15.70 -23.24 -13.13
C ASN A 622 16.45 -24.09 -14.18
N ASP A 623 15.88 -25.23 -14.60
CA ASP A 623 16.53 -26.19 -15.51
C ASP A 623 17.93 -26.64 -15.03
N GLY A 624 18.12 -26.68 -13.70
CA GLY A 624 19.38 -27.01 -13.06
C GLY A 624 19.58 -26.33 -11.70
N ALA A 625 20.64 -26.74 -10.99
CA ALA A 625 21.03 -26.12 -9.73
C ALA A 625 21.74 -24.78 -9.99
N THR A 626 21.26 -23.70 -9.37
CA THR A 626 21.90 -22.39 -9.36
C THR A 626 22.75 -22.18 -8.11
N LEU A 627 23.63 -21.18 -8.12
CA LEU A 627 24.40 -20.76 -6.93
C LEU A 627 23.53 -20.08 -5.84
N GLU A 628 22.28 -19.76 -6.17
CA GLU A 628 21.20 -19.35 -5.27
C GLU A 628 20.30 -20.53 -5.00
#